data_AF-A0A3C0EM65-F1
#
_entry.id   AF-A0A3C0EM65-F1
#
_cell.length_a   1.000
_cell.length_b   1.000
_cell.length_c   1.000
_cell.angle_alpha   90.00
_cell.angle_beta   90.00
_cell.angle_gamma   90.00
#
_symmetry.space_group_name_H-M   'P 1'
#
loop_
_entity.id
_entity.type
_entity.pdbx_description
1 polymer ?
#
loop_
_entity_poly.entity_id
_entity_poly.type
_entity_poly.pdbx_seq_one_letter_code
_entity_poly.pdbx_strand_id
1 'polypeptide(L)'
;MADAMSADCAASADIRKKLRERARYEVANNSYAKGIVLTMANDCIGTGPRLQLLTKYDTLNRQIEDAFDQWSKAVNLAAKLRTMRMAKSTDGEAFGVLNFNPNVDSPVA
;
A
#
# COMPACT_ATOMS: atom_id res chain seq x y z
N MET A 1 -16.75 -0.91 -32.20
CA MET A 1 -15.91 0.05 -32.94
C MET A 1 -14.56 0.03 -32.27
N ALA A 2 -13.53 -0.47 -32.96
CA ALA A 2 -12.16 -0.53 -32.43
C ALA A 2 -11.40 0.70 -32.94
N ASP A 3 -10.79 1.46 -32.04
CA ASP A 3 -9.86 2.53 -32.37
C ASP A 3 -8.43 1.97 -32.46
N ALA A 4 -7.56 2.65 -33.21
CA ALA A 4 -6.14 2.28 -33.33
C ALA A 4 -5.28 2.97 -32.24
N MET A 5 -5.88 3.30 -31.10
CA MET A 5 -5.19 4.01 -30.02
C MET A 5 -4.32 3.04 -29.20
N SER A 6 -3.18 3.53 -28.71
CA SER A 6 -2.47 2.85 -27.63
C SER A 6 -3.31 2.86 -26.35
N ALA A 7 -3.05 1.93 -25.44
CA ALA A 7 -3.77 1.84 -24.17
C ALA A 7 -3.78 3.17 -23.39
N ASP A 8 -2.66 3.90 -23.42
CA ASP A 8 -2.54 5.20 -22.76
C ASP A 8 -3.33 6.31 -23.48
N CYS A 9 -3.35 6.32 -24.81
CA CYS A 9 -4.12 7.27 -25.60
C CYS A 9 -5.64 7.06 -25.44
N ALA A 10 -6.08 5.80 -25.34
CA ALA A 10 -7.48 5.45 -25.12
C ALA A 10 -7.94 5.76 -23.68
N ALA A 11 -7.03 5.83 -22.71
CA ALA A 11 -7.36 6.06 -21.31
C ALA A 11 -7.43 7.56 -20.96
N SER A 12 -8.34 8.32 -21.58
CA SER A 12 -8.55 9.74 -21.24
C SER A 12 -8.92 9.96 -19.77
N ALA A 13 -8.81 11.20 -19.26
CA ALA A 13 -9.09 11.51 -17.84
C ALA A 13 -10.51 11.09 -17.42
N ASP A 14 -11.52 11.31 -18.27
CA ASP A 14 -12.90 10.90 -18.01
C ASP A 14 -13.08 9.38 -18.02
N ILE A 15 -12.37 8.68 -18.89
CA ILE A 15 -12.38 7.21 -18.93
C ILE A 15 -11.75 6.64 -17.67
N ARG A 16 -10.59 7.17 -17.24
CA ARG A 16 -9.95 6.77 -15.97
C ARG A 16 -10.84 7.06 -14.77
N LYS A 17 -11.54 8.20 -14.75
CA LYS A 17 -12.52 8.53 -13.70
C LYS A 17 -13.63 7.49 -13.64
N LYS A 18 -14.28 7.18 -14.77
CA LYS A 18 -15.35 6.17 -14.86
C LYS A 18 -14.87 4.79 -14.43
N LEU A 19 -13.66 4.40 -14.84
CA LEU A 19 -13.06 3.12 -14.43
C LEU A 19 -12.89 3.02 -12.92
N ARG A 20 -12.33 4.05 -12.27
CA ARG A 20 -12.18 4.09 -10.80
C ARG A 20 -13.53 4.04 -10.08
N GLU A 21 -14.50 4.83 -10.52
CA GLU A 21 -15.85 4.84 -9.94
C GLU A 21 -16.52 3.46 -10.02
N ARG A 22 -16.45 2.81 -11.19
CA ARG A 22 -17.01 1.47 -11.39
C ARG A 22 -16.26 0.39 -10.61
N ALA A 23 -14.93 0.45 -10.58
CA ALA A 23 -14.12 -0.52 -9.84
C ALA A 23 -14.41 -0.46 -8.33
N ARG A 24 -14.52 0.75 -7.76
CA ARG A 24 -14.92 0.94 -6.36
C ARG A 24 -16.31 0.40 -6.07
N TYR A 25 -17.27 0.71 -6.95
CA TYR A 25 -18.63 0.19 -6.83
C TYR A 25 -18.66 -1.34 -6.88
N GLU A 26 -17.96 -1.95 -7.84
CA GLU A 26 -17.93 -3.39 -8.00
C GLU A 26 -17.33 -4.09 -6.78
N VAL A 27 -16.17 -3.63 -6.30
CA VAL A 27 -15.51 -4.21 -5.12
C VAL A 27 -16.35 -4.03 -3.85
N ALA A 28 -17.11 -2.94 -3.74
CA ALA A 28 -17.99 -2.71 -2.59
C ALA A 28 -19.20 -3.66 -2.57
N ASN A 29 -19.71 -4.06 -3.73
CA ASN A 29 -20.96 -4.82 -3.86
C ASN A 29 -20.77 -6.31 -4.22
N ASN A 30 -19.56 -6.71 -4.64
CA ASN A 30 -19.25 -8.07 -5.04
C ASN A 30 -18.27 -8.72 -4.06
N SER A 31 -18.74 -9.72 -3.31
CA SER A 31 -17.94 -10.43 -2.30
C SER A 31 -16.74 -11.19 -2.90
N TYR A 32 -16.83 -11.68 -4.14
CA TYR A 32 -15.69 -12.30 -4.83
C TYR A 32 -14.62 -11.27 -5.16
N ALA A 33 -15.01 -10.14 -5.73
CA ALA A 33 -14.08 -9.05 -6.05
C ALA A 33 -13.39 -8.52 -4.79
N LYS A 34 -14.17 -8.31 -3.71
CA LYS A 34 -13.63 -7.95 -2.40
C LYS A 34 -12.66 -8.99 -1.85
N GLY A 35 -13.01 -10.27 -1.94
CA GLY A 35 -12.16 -11.38 -1.52
C GLY A 35 -10.81 -11.37 -2.23
N ILE A 36 -10.80 -11.25 -3.56
CA ILE A 36 -9.57 -11.20 -4.37
C ILE A 36 -8.70 -10.01 -3.96
N VAL A 37 -9.28 -8.81 -3.81
CA VAL A 37 -8.54 -7.60 -3.40
C VAL A 37 -7.91 -7.78 -2.02
N LEU A 38 -8.65 -8.36 -1.07
CA LEU A 38 -8.15 -8.65 0.27
C LEU A 38 -7.02 -9.69 0.26
N THR A 39 -7.17 -10.77 -0.52
CA THR A 39 -6.11 -11.78 -0.70
C THR A 39 -4.84 -11.14 -1.24
N MET A 40 -4.93 -10.35 -2.30
CA MET A 40 -3.76 -9.64 -2.87
C MET A 40 -3.08 -8.73 -1.86
N ALA A 41 -3.85 -8.03 -1.01
CA ALA A 41 -3.28 -7.15 0.02
C ALA A 41 -2.64 -7.93 1.17
N ASN A 42 -3.30 -8.99 1.64
CA ASN A 42 -2.82 -9.81 2.74
C ASN A 42 -1.58 -10.63 2.36
N ASP A 43 -1.57 -11.22 1.17
CA ASP A 43 -0.44 -12.03 0.69
C ASP A 43 0.80 -11.16 0.42
N CYS A 44 0.59 -9.95 -0.10
CA CYS A 44 1.69 -9.03 -0.41
C CYS A 44 2.33 -8.43 0.85
N ILE A 45 1.52 -8.06 1.85
CA ILE A 45 2.03 -7.36 3.05
C ILE A 45 2.32 -8.34 4.19
N GLY A 46 1.65 -9.49 4.24
CA GLY A 46 1.82 -10.49 5.29
C GLY A 46 1.58 -9.90 6.67
N THR A 47 2.54 -10.06 7.58
CA THR A 47 2.52 -9.47 8.93
C THR A 47 3.06 -8.04 8.98
N GLY A 48 3.59 -7.51 7.88
CA GLY A 48 4.24 -6.21 7.80
C GLY A 48 5.68 -6.30 7.30
N PRO A 49 6.27 -5.16 6.90
CA PRO A 49 7.64 -5.10 6.42
C PRO A 49 8.63 -5.38 7.55
N ARG A 50 9.74 -6.05 7.22
CA ARG A 50 10.89 -6.24 8.11
C ARG A 50 12.10 -5.57 7.49
N LEU A 51 12.83 -4.81 8.29
CA LEU A 51 14.12 -4.25 7.90
C LEU A 51 15.22 -5.26 8.21
N GLN A 52 16.17 -5.42 7.29
CA GLN A 52 17.38 -6.19 7.50
C GLN A 52 18.57 -5.38 7.00
N LEU A 53 19.54 -5.14 7.88
CA LEU A 53 20.77 -4.43 7.58
C LEU A 53 21.95 -5.40 7.53
N LEU A 54 22.71 -5.33 6.45
CA LEU A 54 23.83 -6.24 6.18
C LEU A 54 25.18 -5.51 6.26
N THR A 55 25.30 -4.56 7.18
CA THR A 55 26.57 -3.86 7.42
C THR A 55 27.49 -4.73 8.29
N LYS A 56 28.79 -4.40 8.33
CA LYS A 56 29.77 -5.08 9.19
C LYS A 56 29.57 -4.86 10.71
N TYR A 57 28.61 -4.03 11.11
CA TYR A 57 28.40 -3.62 12.50
C TYR A 57 27.12 -4.28 13.05
N ASP A 58 27.20 -5.53 13.49
CA ASP A 58 26.05 -6.32 13.94
C ASP A 58 25.23 -5.67 15.05
N THR A 59 25.91 -5.02 16.02
CA THR A 59 25.23 -4.35 17.13
C THR A 59 24.40 -3.16 16.66
N LEU A 60 24.95 -2.37 15.72
CA LEU A 60 24.25 -1.24 15.12
C LEU A 60 23.08 -1.71 14.25
N ASN A 61 23.28 -2.78 13.47
CA ASN A 61 22.23 -3.37 12.64
C ASN A 61 21.01 -3.73 13.51
N ARG A 62 21.23 -4.47 14.60
CA ARG A 62 20.16 -4.87 15.53
C ARG A 62 19.45 -3.68 16.14
N GLN A 63 20.19 -2.66 16.60
CA GLN A 63 19.59 -1.46 17.18
C GLN A 63 18.65 -0.75 16.20
N ILE A 64 19.04 -0.63 14.93
CA ILE A 64 18.22 0.03 13.90
C ILE A 64 17.02 -0.85 13.52
N GLU A 65 17.22 -2.16 13.37
CA GLU A 65 16.15 -3.12 13.07
C GLU A 65 15.09 -3.13 14.18
N ASP A 66 15.50 -3.13 15.45
CA ASP A 66 14.60 -3.07 16.61
C ASP A 66 13.84 -1.74 16.66
N ALA A 67 14.52 -0.61 16.42
CA ALA A 67 13.90 0.70 16.38
C ALA A 67 12.87 0.82 15.25
N PHE A 68 13.18 0.27 14.07
CA PHE A 68 12.25 0.20 12.94
C PHE A 68 11.02 -0.68 13.24
N ASP A 69 11.21 -1.85 13.86
CA ASP A 69 10.10 -2.73 14.23
C ASP A 69 9.15 -2.06 15.24
N GLN A 70 9.69 -1.38 16.26
CA GLN A 70 8.91 -0.61 17.23
C GLN A 70 8.12 0.51 16.54
N TRP A 71 8.78 1.29 15.69
CA TRP A 71 8.14 2.35 14.91
C TRP A 71 7.03 1.81 13.99
N SER A 72 7.31 0.74 13.23
CA SER A 72 6.38 0.10 12.29
C SER A 72 5.10 -0.34 12.99
N LYS A 73 5.21 -0.89 14.20
CA LYS A 73 4.08 -1.24 15.07
C LYS A 73 3.34 0.00 15.56
N ALA A 74 4.06 0.99 16.09
CA ALA A 74 3.47 2.22 16.65
C ALA A 74 2.63 2.98 15.61
N VAL A 75 3.07 3.03 14.35
CA VAL A 75 2.34 3.71 13.27
C VAL A 75 1.34 2.81 12.53
N ASN A 76 1.21 1.54 12.94
CA ASN A 76 0.43 0.50 12.27
C ASN A 76 0.72 0.42 10.76
N LEU A 77 2.00 0.35 10.41
CA LEU A 77 2.48 0.42 9.04
C LEU A 77 1.88 -0.70 8.17
N ALA A 78 1.75 -1.91 8.71
CA ALA A 78 1.17 -3.04 7.99
C ALA A 78 -0.27 -2.76 7.52
N ALA A 79 -1.12 -2.16 8.37
CA ALA A 79 -2.48 -1.81 7.96
C ALA A 79 -2.48 -0.72 6.87
N LYS A 80 -1.63 0.30 7.01
CA LYS A 80 -1.49 1.36 6.00
C LYS A 80 -1.05 0.79 4.65
N LEU A 81 -0.06 -0.10 4.63
CA LEU A 81 0.41 -0.74 3.41
C LEU A 81 -0.65 -1.64 2.77
N ARG A 82 -1.45 -2.37 3.56
CA ARG A 82 -2.59 -3.14 3.01
C ARG A 82 -3.61 -2.21 2.36
N THR A 83 -3.95 -1.09 3.00
CA THR A 83 -4.82 -0.06 2.40
C THR A 83 -4.26 0.45 1.08
N MET A 84 -2.96 0.78 1.02
CA MET A 84 -2.31 1.20 -0.22
C MET A 84 -2.34 0.11 -1.29
N ARG A 85 -2.10 -1.16 -0.91
CA ARG A 85 -2.12 -2.28 -1.86
C ARG A 85 -3.51 -2.55 -2.42
N MET A 86 -4.56 -2.39 -1.61
CA MET A 86 -5.96 -2.46 -2.06
C MET A 86 -6.30 -1.31 -3.01
N ALA A 87 -5.96 -0.07 -2.64
CA ALA A 87 -6.18 1.11 -3.48
C ALA A 87 -5.48 0.97 -4.85
N LYS A 88 -4.26 0.39 -4.89
CA LYS A 88 -3.58 0.12 -6.15
C LYS A 88 -4.38 -0.81 -7.07
N SER A 89 -5.11 -1.79 -6.52
CA SER A 89 -5.95 -2.71 -7.29
C SER A 89 -7.30 -2.11 -7.70
N THR A 90 -7.89 -1.25 -6.88
CA THR A 90 -9.24 -0.68 -7.16
C THR A 90 -9.17 0.65 -7.90
N ASP A 91 -8.26 1.52 -7.49
CA ASP A 91 -8.14 2.90 -7.96
C ASP A 91 -7.02 3.08 -8.97
N GLY A 92 -6.16 2.06 -9.13
CA GLY A 92 -4.98 2.09 -10.01
C GLY A 92 -3.77 2.80 -9.41
N GLU A 93 -3.92 3.46 -8.27
CA GLU A 93 -2.88 4.23 -7.59
C GLU A 93 -3.11 4.26 -6.08
N ALA A 94 -2.06 4.60 -5.32
CA ALA A 94 -2.14 4.82 -3.88
C ALA A 94 -1.19 5.97 -3.52
N PHE A 95 -1.62 6.81 -2.58
CA PHE A 95 -0.83 7.93 -2.07
C PHE A 95 -0.53 7.69 -0.59
N GLY A 96 0.74 7.79 -0.23
CA GLY A 96 1.20 7.81 1.15
C GLY A 96 1.68 9.21 1.51
N VAL A 97 1.27 9.71 2.67
CA VAL A 97 1.77 10.98 3.22
C VAL A 97 2.65 10.64 4.42
N LEU A 98 3.89 11.10 4.37
CA LEU A 98 4.82 11.06 5.49
C LEU A 98 4.69 12.38 6.24
N ASN A 99 4.40 12.30 7.53
CA ASN A 99 4.38 13.45 8.42
C ASN A 99 5.06 13.08 9.75
N PHE A 100 5.60 14.09 10.41
CA PHE A 100 6.08 13.95 11.78
C PHE A 100 4.90 14.07 12.74
N ASN A 101 4.74 13.09 13.62
CA ASN A 101 3.73 13.10 14.67
C ASN A 101 4.41 12.97 16.04
N PRO A 102 4.50 14.05 16.83
CA PRO A 102 5.19 14.04 18.12
C PRO A 102 4.50 13.16 19.18
N ASN A 103 3.26 12.70 18.92
CA ASN A 103 2.54 11.81 19.83
C ASN A 103 2.81 10.32 19.57
N VAL A 104 3.59 9.98 18.53
CA VAL A 104 4.03 8.60 18.31
C VAL A 104 5.22 8.33 19.21
N ASP A 105 5.02 7.50 20.22
CA ASP A 105 6.09 7.06 21.12
C ASP A 105 6.99 6.06 20.39
N SER A 106 8.00 6.60 19.70
CA SER A 106 8.99 5.82 18.96
C SER A 106 10.35 6.54 18.97
N PRO A 107 11.46 5.80 19.10
CA PRO A 107 12.80 6.37 18.96
C PRO A 107 13.12 6.83 17.53
N VAL A 108 12.27 6.49 16.55
CA VAL A 108 12.38 6.88 15.14
C VAL A 108 11.28 7.88 14.82
N ALA A 109 11.68 9.09 14.42
CA ALA A 109 10.81 10.22 14.09
C ALA A 109 10.31 10.17 12.63
#